data_AF-A0A6N7LJY9-F1
#
_entry.id   AF-A0A6N7LJY9-F1
#
_cell.length_a   1.000
_cell.length_b   1.000
_cell.length_c   1.000
_cell.angle_alpha   90.00
_cell.angle_beta   90.00
_cell.angle_gamma   90.00
#
_symmetry.space_group_name_H-M   'P 1'
#
loop_
_entity.id
_entity.type
_entity.pdbx_description
1 polymer ?
#
loop_
_entity_poly.entity_id
_entity_poly.type
_entity_poly.pdbx_seq_one_letter_code
_entity_poly.pdbx_strand_id
1 'polypeptide(L)'
;MTGDSAASRKSADTRPRCGAAFRAMLRVLTWLLFVAASLPMSGTASAQQLLEYPETVLSGDLSAELPNPLERCRRLCYERSGCAGFDHASATNTCRMFTSVTSARLSRGSFASTRQAVSGYHAPVNLPPPLLPQPSQSAWLHNGSVMVLHQKPKEDGSSEIEIVYDVPKNQLLKVGIRPGSTLFKGTLADGSLFGNARLTSSRCGIIQYEVQGVFDPLSLVPFFLRGAAPKRGRDCNIESWSTTGENANLRFDPQ
;
A
#
# COMPACT_ATOMS: atom_id res chain seq x y z
N MET A 1 -64.46 41.27 -27.99
CA MET A 1 -64.52 41.25 -26.52
C MET A 1 -63.13 41.66 -26.04
N THR A 2 -62.92 42.96 -25.79
CA THR A 2 -62.79 43.57 -24.42
C THR A 2 -61.60 42.97 -23.68
N GLY A 3 -60.59 43.66 -23.16
CA GLY A 3 -60.24 45.07 -22.93
C GLY A 3 -58.88 45.00 -22.20
N ASP A 4 -57.93 45.87 -22.54
CA ASP A 4 -57.51 47.06 -21.79
C ASP A 4 -56.56 46.84 -20.59
N SER A 5 -55.41 47.54 -20.65
CA SER A 5 -54.77 48.39 -19.61
C SER A 5 -53.24 48.20 -19.59
N ALA A 6 -52.43 49.12 -20.14
CA ALA A 6 -51.99 50.43 -19.59
C ALA A 6 -51.06 50.27 -18.37
N ALA A 7 -49.95 50.98 -18.14
CA ALA A 7 -49.39 52.28 -18.54
C ALA A 7 -47.86 52.25 -18.25
N SER A 8 -46.93 52.84 -19.03
CA SER A 8 -46.60 54.26 -19.26
C SER A 8 -46.05 55.05 -18.06
N ARG A 9 -44.75 55.45 -18.13
CA ARG A 9 -44.14 56.79 -17.85
C ARG A 9 -42.59 56.66 -17.82
N LYS A 10 -41.85 57.18 -18.81
CA LYS A 10 -41.26 58.55 -18.99
C LYS A 10 -40.27 58.95 -17.87
N SER A 11 -38.96 59.08 -18.18
CA SER A 11 -38.24 60.32 -18.60
C SER A 11 -37.82 61.14 -17.36
N ALA A 12 -36.66 61.76 -17.15
CA ALA A 12 -35.58 62.31 -17.98
C ALA A 12 -34.30 62.41 -17.08
N ASP A 13 -33.10 62.26 -17.62
CA ASP A 13 -32.14 63.34 -17.95
C ASP A 13 -31.67 64.23 -16.78
N THR A 14 -30.40 64.12 -16.36
CA THR A 14 -29.55 65.27 -15.96
C THR A 14 -28.07 64.88 -15.80
N ARG A 15 -27.18 65.42 -16.65
CA ARG A 15 -25.76 65.72 -16.33
C ARG A 15 -25.74 67.13 -15.69
N PRO A 16 -24.84 67.51 -14.76
CA PRO A 16 -23.43 67.79 -15.12
C PRO A 16 -22.35 67.76 -13.98
N ARG A 17 -21.08 67.86 -14.45
CA ARG A 17 -19.92 68.62 -13.95
C ARG A 17 -19.26 68.37 -12.57
N CYS A 18 -17.97 68.06 -12.68
CA CYS A 18 -16.78 68.73 -12.10
C CYS A 18 -16.77 69.17 -10.62
N GLY A 19 -15.86 68.55 -9.87
CA GLY A 19 -15.17 69.06 -8.67
C GLY A 19 -14.27 67.93 -8.16
N ALA A 20 -12.96 67.91 -8.47
CA ALA A 20 -11.90 68.61 -7.76
C ALA A 20 -11.84 68.31 -6.25
N ALA A 21 -10.63 67.91 -5.84
CA ALA A 21 -10.01 68.11 -4.53
C ALA A 21 -10.12 67.00 -3.45
N PHE A 22 -8.91 66.51 -3.12
CA PHE A 22 -8.36 66.34 -1.77
C PHE A 22 -8.64 65.07 -0.96
N ARG A 23 -7.61 64.22 -0.86
CA ARG A 23 -6.86 63.80 0.36
C ARG A 23 -6.24 62.41 0.13
N ALA A 24 -4.94 62.33 -0.11
CA ALA A 24 -3.86 62.23 0.88
C ALA A 24 -3.64 60.80 1.41
N MET A 25 -2.44 60.30 1.11
CA MET A 25 -1.67 59.22 1.76
C MET A 25 -2.34 57.86 2.00
N LEU A 26 -1.82 56.82 1.35
CA LEU A 26 -0.84 55.92 1.99
C LEU A 26 -0.22 55.00 0.94
N ARG A 27 1.10 55.09 0.77
CA ARG A 27 1.89 54.12 0.01
C ARG A 27 1.96 52.82 0.82
N VAL A 28 1.47 51.71 0.28
CA VAL A 28 2.04 50.39 0.57
C VAL A 28 2.15 49.62 -0.73
N LEU A 29 3.41 49.40 -1.12
CA LEU A 29 3.85 48.56 -2.20
C LEU A 29 3.82 47.12 -1.68
N THR A 30 2.87 46.29 -2.12
CA THR A 30 2.89 44.85 -1.84
C THR A 30 3.14 44.07 -3.12
N TRP A 31 4.40 43.69 -3.29
CA TRP A 31 4.84 42.62 -4.18
C TRP A 31 4.14 41.31 -3.78
N LEU A 32 3.25 40.80 -4.62
CA LEU A 32 2.78 39.42 -4.53
C LEU A 32 3.80 38.50 -5.21
N LEU A 33 4.73 37.97 -4.41
CA LEU A 33 5.52 36.80 -4.75
C LEU A 33 4.58 35.60 -4.90
N PHE A 34 4.32 35.19 -6.15
CA PHE A 34 3.78 33.86 -6.44
C PHE A 34 4.87 32.82 -6.14
N VAL A 35 4.87 32.29 -4.92
CA VAL A 35 5.59 31.04 -4.61
C VAL A 35 4.77 29.91 -5.22
N ALA A 36 5.16 29.47 -6.42
CA ALA A 36 4.64 28.24 -7.01
C ALA A 36 5.10 27.06 -6.14
N ALA A 37 4.21 26.57 -5.28
CA ALA A 37 4.41 25.31 -4.57
C ALA A 37 4.34 24.17 -5.61
N SER A 38 5.51 23.73 -6.08
CA SER A 38 5.65 22.50 -6.86
C SER A 38 5.38 21.30 -5.94
N LEU A 39 4.14 20.82 -5.95
CA LEU A 39 3.79 19.52 -5.38
C LEU A 39 4.47 18.42 -6.22
N PRO A 40 5.17 17.45 -5.60
CA PRO A 40 5.63 16.27 -6.33
C PRO A 40 4.40 15.44 -6.72
N MET A 41 4.11 15.33 -8.02
CA MET A 41 3.15 14.35 -8.51
C MET A 41 3.70 12.96 -8.20
N SER A 42 3.08 12.28 -7.25
CA SER A 42 3.28 10.84 -7.04
C SER A 42 2.85 10.08 -8.30
N GLY A 43 3.69 9.16 -8.75
CA GLY A 43 3.59 8.50 -10.05
C GLY A 43 2.23 7.88 -10.33
N THR A 44 1.60 8.33 -11.41
CA THR A 44 0.56 7.57 -12.10
C THR A 44 1.19 6.32 -12.69
N ALA A 45 0.89 5.15 -12.14
CA ALA A 45 1.09 3.90 -12.86
C ALA A 45 0.39 4.02 -14.22
N SER A 46 1.15 3.75 -15.28
CA SER A 46 0.79 3.93 -16.67
C SER A 46 -0.58 3.32 -17.00
N ALA A 47 -1.60 4.15 -17.24
CA ALA A 47 -2.90 3.75 -17.75
C ALA A 47 -2.86 3.26 -19.22
N GLN A 48 -1.67 2.91 -19.74
CA GLN A 48 -1.38 2.72 -21.15
C GLN A 48 -0.66 1.40 -21.45
N GLN A 49 -0.38 0.59 -20.43
CA GLN A 49 0.30 -0.70 -20.62
C GLN A 49 -0.73 -1.81 -20.88
N LEU A 50 -0.59 -2.53 -22.00
CA LEU A 50 -1.36 -3.74 -22.25
C LEU A 50 -0.88 -4.85 -21.32
N LEU A 51 -1.80 -5.62 -20.75
CA LEU A 51 -1.53 -6.79 -19.92
C LEU A 51 -1.16 -7.97 -20.82
N GLU A 52 -0.07 -8.67 -20.51
CA GLU A 52 0.51 -9.70 -21.38
C GLU A 52 0.25 -11.11 -20.87
N TYR A 53 -0.18 -11.98 -21.79
CA TYR A 53 -0.51 -13.37 -21.53
C TYR A 53 0.20 -14.27 -22.55
N PRO A 54 1.38 -14.81 -22.21
CA PRO A 54 2.06 -15.80 -23.03
C PRO A 54 1.22 -17.07 -23.18
N GLU A 55 1.44 -17.80 -24.27
CA GLU A 55 0.76 -19.07 -24.57
C GLU A 55 -0.76 -18.97 -24.46
N THR A 56 -1.35 -17.87 -24.92
CA THR A 56 -2.77 -17.58 -24.70
C THR A 56 -3.45 -17.19 -26.00
N VAL A 57 -4.67 -17.68 -26.18
CA VAL A 57 -5.63 -17.17 -27.17
C VAL A 57 -6.88 -16.64 -26.48
N LEU A 58 -7.44 -15.59 -27.05
CA LEU A 58 -8.62 -14.90 -26.52
C LEU A 58 -9.89 -15.40 -27.20
N SER A 59 -11.00 -15.19 -26.52
CA SER A 59 -12.36 -15.33 -27.04
C SER A 59 -13.16 -14.08 -26.69
N GLY A 60 -13.97 -13.58 -27.63
CA GLY A 60 -14.74 -12.35 -27.48
C GLY A 60 -15.20 -11.84 -28.85
N ASP A 61 -15.61 -10.57 -28.92
CA ASP A 61 -16.08 -9.97 -30.17
C ASP A 61 -14.90 -9.58 -31.06
N LEU A 62 -14.78 -10.24 -32.22
CA LEU A 62 -13.70 -10.01 -33.17
C LEU A 62 -13.95 -8.75 -34.00
N SER A 63 -12.99 -7.83 -34.00
CA SER A 63 -13.00 -6.63 -34.84
C SER A 63 -12.23 -6.80 -36.15
N ALA A 64 -11.12 -7.54 -36.14
CA ALA A 64 -10.31 -7.77 -37.33
C ALA A 64 -9.40 -8.99 -37.16
N GLU A 65 -9.08 -9.63 -38.29
CA GLU A 65 -8.02 -10.65 -38.39
C GLU A 65 -7.06 -10.27 -39.52
N LEU A 66 -5.77 -10.17 -39.22
CA LEU A 66 -4.77 -9.58 -40.11
C LEU A 66 -3.42 -10.32 -40.02
N PRO A 67 -2.69 -10.53 -41.14
CA PRO A 67 -1.33 -11.07 -41.10
C PRO A 67 -0.35 -9.98 -40.68
N ASN A 68 -0.02 -9.92 -39.40
CA ASN A 68 0.86 -8.93 -38.80
C ASN A 68 1.75 -9.58 -37.73
N PRO A 69 3.03 -9.21 -37.65
CA PRO A 69 3.88 -9.66 -36.55
C PRO A 69 3.40 -9.08 -35.21
N LEU A 70 3.77 -9.76 -34.12
CA LEU A 70 3.38 -9.41 -32.75
C LEU A 70 3.52 -7.91 -32.41
N GLU A 71 4.67 -7.30 -32.69
CA GLU A 71 4.90 -5.89 -32.38
C GLU A 71 3.96 -4.93 -33.14
N ARG A 72 3.50 -5.36 -34.33
CA ARG A 72 2.53 -4.58 -35.10
C ARG A 72 1.13 -4.72 -34.51
N CYS A 73 0.74 -5.91 -34.05
CA CYS A 73 -0.50 -6.11 -33.30
C CYS A 73 -0.59 -5.22 -32.07
N ARG A 74 0.49 -5.19 -31.28
CA ARG A 74 0.57 -4.39 -30.05
C ARG A 74 0.31 -2.92 -30.34
N ARG A 75 0.98 -2.36 -31.36
CA ARG A 75 0.78 -0.97 -31.81
C ARG A 75 -0.65 -0.71 -32.28
N LEU A 76 -1.19 -1.58 -33.11
CA LEU A 76 -2.56 -1.43 -33.62
C LEU A 76 -3.59 -1.43 -32.49
N CYS A 77 -3.40 -2.27 -31.48
CA CYS A 77 -4.32 -2.30 -30.33
C CYS A 77 -4.16 -1.05 -29.47
N TYR A 78 -2.92 -0.60 -29.27
CA TYR A 78 -2.62 0.62 -28.52
C TYR A 78 -3.28 1.86 -29.15
N GLU A 79 -3.10 2.04 -30.45
CA GLU A 79 -3.58 3.19 -31.23
C GLU A 79 -5.11 3.22 -31.38
N ARG A 80 -5.78 2.05 -31.34
CA ARG A 80 -7.24 1.95 -31.48
C ARG A 80 -7.93 1.99 -30.12
N SER A 81 -8.68 3.05 -29.87
CA SER A 81 -9.48 3.22 -28.65
C SER A 81 -10.49 2.10 -28.42
N GLY A 82 -11.01 1.48 -29.49
CA GLY A 82 -11.95 0.35 -29.42
C GLY A 82 -11.31 -1.04 -29.30
N CYS A 83 -9.99 -1.16 -29.19
CA CYS A 83 -9.36 -2.47 -28.97
C CYS A 83 -9.42 -2.85 -27.49
N ALA A 84 -10.10 -3.94 -27.14
CA ALA A 84 -10.05 -4.52 -25.80
C ALA A 84 -8.83 -5.44 -25.61
N GLY A 85 -8.34 -6.04 -26.68
CA GLY A 85 -7.17 -6.90 -26.69
C GLY A 85 -6.90 -7.53 -28.05
N PHE A 86 -5.82 -8.28 -28.16
CA PHE A 86 -5.49 -9.07 -29.34
C PHE A 86 -4.86 -10.40 -28.93
N ASP A 87 -4.94 -11.39 -29.82
CA ASP A 87 -4.03 -12.53 -29.81
C ASP A 87 -3.26 -12.65 -31.13
N HIS A 88 -2.11 -13.30 -31.05
CA HIS A 88 -1.16 -13.48 -32.13
C HIS A 88 -0.69 -14.93 -32.17
N ALA A 89 -0.89 -15.59 -33.30
CA ALA A 89 -0.38 -16.94 -33.56
C ALA A 89 0.98 -16.85 -34.25
N SER A 90 2.05 -17.24 -33.57
CA SER A 90 3.43 -17.11 -34.08
C SER A 90 3.71 -17.98 -35.29
N ALA A 91 3.01 -19.10 -35.45
CA ALA A 91 3.19 -20.01 -36.59
C ALA A 91 2.72 -19.38 -37.92
N THR A 92 1.71 -18.51 -37.89
CA THR A 92 1.11 -17.93 -39.09
C THR A 92 1.29 -16.41 -39.18
N ASN A 93 1.88 -15.78 -38.16
CA ASN A 93 1.90 -14.33 -37.99
C ASN A 93 0.49 -13.71 -38.12
N THR A 94 -0.52 -14.43 -37.63
CA THR A 94 -1.91 -13.96 -37.68
C THR A 94 -2.27 -13.28 -36.38
N CYS A 95 -2.85 -12.10 -36.50
CA CYS A 95 -3.31 -11.26 -35.42
C CYS A 95 -4.83 -11.21 -35.41
N ARG A 96 -5.46 -11.49 -34.27
CA ARG A 96 -6.90 -11.31 -34.08
C ARG A 96 -7.13 -10.21 -33.06
N MET A 97 -7.88 -9.20 -33.45
CA MET A 97 -8.15 -7.99 -32.69
C MET A 97 -9.57 -8.04 -32.14
N PHE A 98 -9.75 -7.74 -30.87
CA PHE A 98 -11.05 -7.87 -30.19
C PHE A 98 -11.56 -6.51 -29.70
N THR A 99 -12.86 -6.27 -29.86
CA THR A 99 -13.57 -5.13 -29.24
C THR A 99 -14.07 -5.45 -27.83
N SER A 100 -14.16 -6.74 -27.49
CA SER A 100 -14.45 -7.23 -26.14
C SER A 100 -13.70 -8.55 -25.91
N VAL A 101 -13.29 -8.83 -24.68
CA VAL A 101 -12.63 -10.10 -24.31
C VAL A 101 -13.47 -10.76 -23.24
N THR A 102 -14.03 -11.92 -23.56
CA THR A 102 -14.93 -12.69 -22.68
C THR A 102 -14.17 -13.73 -21.88
N SER A 103 -13.19 -14.39 -22.51
CA SER A 103 -12.38 -15.42 -21.86
C SER A 103 -11.04 -15.62 -22.57
N ALA A 104 -10.18 -16.40 -21.94
CA ALA A 104 -8.88 -16.79 -22.46
C ALA A 104 -8.62 -18.27 -22.18
N ARG A 105 -7.79 -18.90 -23.02
CA ARG A 105 -7.35 -20.29 -22.83
C ARG A 105 -5.91 -20.47 -23.26
N LEU A 106 -5.27 -21.48 -22.66
CA LEU A 106 -3.90 -21.84 -22.99
C LEU A 106 -3.81 -22.35 -24.44
N SER A 107 -2.84 -21.83 -25.18
CA SER A 107 -2.50 -22.21 -26.55
C SER A 107 -1.02 -21.94 -26.77
N ARG A 108 -0.22 -23.01 -26.77
CA ARG A 108 1.22 -22.93 -27.01
C ARG A 108 1.51 -22.30 -28.38
N GLY A 109 2.52 -21.45 -28.43
CA GLY A 109 2.89 -20.72 -29.65
C GLY A 109 1.98 -19.53 -29.97
N SER A 110 1.02 -19.21 -29.11
CA SER A 110 0.20 -18.00 -29.18
C SER A 110 0.63 -16.98 -28.13
N PHE A 111 0.30 -15.72 -28.35
CA PHE A 111 0.52 -14.64 -27.39
C PHE A 111 -0.69 -13.72 -27.40
N ALA A 112 -1.15 -13.31 -26.22
CA ALA A 112 -2.27 -12.38 -26.11
C ALA A 112 -1.89 -11.14 -25.30
N SER A 113 -2.58 -10.04 -25.58
CA SER A 113 -2.57 -8.89 -24.69
C SER A 113 -3.93 -8.21 -24.60
N THR A 114 -4.26 -7.67 -23.43
CA THR A 114 -5.56 -7.03 -23.18
C THR A 114 -5.39 -5.70 -22.44
N ARG A 115 -6.41 -4.83 -22.52
CA ARG A 115 -6.44 -3.59 -21.73
C ARG A 115 -6.87 -3.81 -20.27
N GLN A 116 -7.56 -4.92 -20.00
CA GLN A 116 -8.11 -5.25 -18.69
C GLN A 116 -7.86 -6.73 -18.38
N ALA A 117 -7.76 -7.06 -17.10
CA ALA A 117 -7.54 -8.43 -16.67
C ALA A 117 -8.67 -9.35 -17.14
N VAL A 118 -8.31 -10.51 -17.68
CA VAL A 118 -9.30 -11.51 -18.10
C VAL A 118 -9.85 -12.22 -16.86
N SER A 119 -11.15 -12.06 -16.61
CA SER A 119 -11.83 -12.68 -15.46
C SER A 119 -11.70 -14.21 -15.50
N GLY A 120 -11.33 -14.81 -14.36
CA GLY A 120 -11.19 -16.27 -14.23
C GLY A 120 -9.96 -16.87 -14.94
N TYR A 121 -9.00 -16.05 -15.37
CA TYR A 121 -7.76 -16.52 -16.00
C TYR A 121 -6.52 -16.17 -15.16
N HIS A 122 -5.34 -16.71 -15.53
CA HIS A 122 -4.10 -16.47 -14.79
C HIS A 122 -3.67 -14.99 -14.88
N ALA A 123 -2.90 -14.53 -13.88
CA ALA A 123 -2.43 -13.14 -13.85
C ALA A 123 -1.46 -12.84 -15.01
N PRO A 124 -1.53 -11.65 -15.63
CA PRO A 124 -0.61 -11.28 -16.69
C PRO A 124 0.83 -11.17 -16.18
N VAL A 125 1.78 -11.54 -17.04
CA VAL A 125 3.20 -11.70 -16.66
C VAL A 125 3.93 -10.37 -16.46
N ASN A 126 3.37 -9.28 -16.98
CA ASN A 126 3.95 -7.95 -16.92
C ASN A 126 3.30 -7.06 -15.85
N LEU A 127 2.41 -7.61 -15.01
CA LEU A 127 2.05 -6.96 -13.75
C LEU A 127 3.14 -7.25 -12.71
N PRO A 128 3.43 -6.28 -11.81
CA PRO A 128 4.18 -6.61 -10.61
C PRO A 128 3.44 -7.76 -9.90
N PRO A 129 4.18 -8.69 -9.26
CA PRO A 129 3.55 -9.68 -8.39
C PRO A 129 2.52 -8.97 -7.50
N PRO A 130 1.33 -9.55 -7.28
CA PRO A 130 0.38 -8.99 -6.32
C PRO A 130 1.17 -8.64 -5.08
N LEU A 131 0.99 -7.42 -4.55
CA LEU A 131 1.46 -7.10 -3.21
C LEU A 131 0.73 -8.09 -2.30
N LEU A 132 1.33 -9.25 -2.05
CA LEU A 132 1.02 -10.06 -0.89
C LEU A 132 1.05 -9.07 0.28
N PRO A 133 0.12 -9.16 1.25
CA PRO A 133 0.21 -8.35 2.47
C PRO A 133 1.67 -8.42 2.91
N GLN A 134 2.37 -7.29 2.80
CA GLN A 134 3.81 -7.33 3.02
C GLN A 134 3.96 -7.82 4.46
N PRO A 135 4.72 -8.90 4.72
CA PRO A 135 4.96 -9.37 6.08
C PRO A 135 5.65 -8.31 6.95
N SER A 136 6.00 -7.16 6.36
CA SER A 136 6.42 -5.92 7.04
C SER A 136 5.53 -5.51 8.22
N GLN A 137 4.25 -5.93 8.30
CA GLN A 137 3.38 -5.72 9.47
C GLN A 137 2.39 -6.88 9.63
N SER A 138 2.70 -7.86 10.49
CA SER A 138 1.74 -8.87 10.95
C SER A 138 1.28 -8.55 12.38
N ALA A 139 -0.03 -8.66 12.63
CA ALA A 139 -0.64 -8.41 13.94
C ALA A 139 -0.76 -9.71 14.74
N TRP A 140 -0.42 -9.67 16.02
CA TRP A 140 -0.37 -10.83 16.91
C TRP A 140 -0.94 -10.51 18.29
N LEU A 141 -1.62 -11.47 18.91
CA LEU A 141 -2.00 -11.40 20.32
C LEU A 141 -0.88 -11.93 21.21
N HIS A 142 -0.52 -11.16 22.23
CA HIS A 142 0.45 -11.56 23.24
C HIS A 142 0.04 -11.05 24.62
N ASN A 143 -0.19 -11.96 25.57
CA ASN A 143 -0.48 -11.64 26.97
C ASN A 143 -1.61 -10.61 27.17
N GLY A 144 -2.63 -10.66 26.31
CA GLY A 144 -3.78 -9.76 26.29
C GLY A 144 -3.54 -8.38 25.65
N SER A 145 -2.44 -8.21 24.92
CA SER A 145 -2.15 -7.02 24.10
C SER A 145 -2.11 -7.39 22.63
N VAL A 146 -2.36 -6.41 21.76
CA VAL A 146 -2.12 -6.53 20.31
C VAL A 146 -0.72 -6.03 20.02
N MET A 147 0.04 -6.82 19.27
CA MET A 147 1.40 -6.57 18.86
C MET A 147 1.47 -6.48 17.35
N VAL A 148 2.38 -5.66 16.83
CA VAL A 148 2.71 -5.62 15.41
C VAL A 148 4.18 -6.01 15.25
N LEU A 149 4.44 -6.95 14.34
CA LEU A 149 5.78 -7.33 13.93
C LEU A 149 6.17 -6.52 12.70
N HIS A 150 7.19 -5.69 12.85
CA HIS A 150 7.85 -4.96 11.78
C HIS A 150 9.02 -5.76 11.21
N GLN A 151 9.03 -5.97 9.90
CA GLN A 151 10.11 -6.65 9.19
C GLN A 151 10.79 -5.70 8.20
N LYS A 152 12.12 -5.60 8.29
CA LYS A 152 12.95 -4.83 7.37
C LYS A 152 14.03 -5.75 6.75
N PRO A 153 13.88 -6.13 5.46
CA PRO A 153 14.87 -6.98 4.77
C PRO A 153 16.26 -6.34 4.73
N LYS A 154 17.30 -7.17 4.79
CA LYS A 154 18.71 -6.81 4.62
C LYS A 154 19.27 -7.42 3.33
N GLU A 155 20.39 -6.88 2.85
CA GLU A 155 21.05 -7.34 1.61
C GLU A 155 21.61 -8.76 1.71
N ASP A 156 21.91 -9.23 2.93
CA ASP A 156 22.44 -10.57 3.22
C ASP A 156 21.37 -11.67 3.20
N GLY A 157 20.12 -11.33 2.86
CA GLY A 157 18.98 -12.25 2.86
C GLY A 157 18.30 -12.43 4.22
N SER A 158 18.86 -11.88 5.30
CA SER A 158 18.20 -11.83 6.60
C SER A 158 17.21 -10.66 6.69
N SER A 159 16.46 -10.55 7.78
CA SER A 159 15.62 -9.38 8.06
C SER A 159 15.81 -8.89 9.49
N GLU A 160 15.86 -7.58 9.68
CA GLU A 160 15.68 -6.96 10.99
C GLU A 160 14.21 -7.05 11.40
N ILE A 161 13.97 -7.42 12.66
CA ILE A 161 12.64 -7.65 13.21
C ILE A 161 12.46 -6.81 14.46
N GLU A 162 11.35 -6.07 14.52
CA GLU A 162 10.92 -5.35 15.71
C GLU A 162 9.46 -5.69 16.03
N ILE A 163 9.18 -6.22 17.21
CA ILE A 163 7.82 -6.45 17.67
C ILE A 163 7.44 -5.35 18.65
N VAL A 164 6.41 -4.57 18.32
CA VAL A 164 5.94 -3.42 19.10
C VAL A 164 4.51 -3.61 19.59
N TYR A 165 4.17 -2.97 20.70
CA TYR A 165 2.79 -2.87 21.17
C TYR A 165 1.99 -1.98 20.24
N ASP A 166 0.90 -2.48 19.67
CA ASP A 166 -0.09 -1.63 18.99
C ASP A 166 -1.18 -1.22 19.98
N VAL A 167 -1.87 -2.21 20.57
CA VAL A 167 -2.86 -1.99 21.63
C VAL A 167 -2.38 -2.67 22.93
N PRO A 168 -1.63 -1.96 23.80
CA PRO A 168 -1.18 -2.51 25.07
C PRO A 168 -2.35 -2.69 26.04
N LYS A 169 -2.36 -3.78 26.82
CA LYS A 169 -3.34 -3.94 27.89
C LYS A 169 -3.23 -2.84 28.94
N ASN A 170 -4.36 -2.45 29.53
CA ASN A 170 -4.47 -1.32 30.47
C ASN A 170 -3.46 -1.34 31.63
N GLN A 171 -3.10 -2.53 32.13
CA GLN A 171 -2.12 -2.66 33.22
C GLN A 171 -0.70 -2.21 32.81
N LEU A 172 -0.34 -2.35 31.54
CA LEU A 172 0.98 -1.98 31.03
C LEU A 172 1.14 -0.46 30.89
N LEU A 173 0.04 0.27 30.72
CA LEU A 173 0.06 1.74 30.69
C LEU A 173 0.62 2.33 32.00
N LYS A 174 0.35 1.67 33.14
CA LYS A 174 0.83 2.09 34.47
C LYS A 174 2.35 1.95 34.63
N VAL A 175 3.01 1.15 33.79
CA VAL A 175 4.46 0.95 33.82
C VAL A 175 5.16 1.65 32.64
N GLY A 176 4.45 2.55 31.95
CA GLY A 176 5.00 3.39 30.89
C GLY A 176 4.96 2.80 29.49
N ILE A 177 4.40 1.59 29.30
CA ILE A 177 4.21 1.01 27.98
C ILE A 177 3.05 1.73 27.26
N ARG A 178 3.30 2.16 26.03
CA ARG A 178 2.36 2.84 25.14
C ARG A 178 2.35 2.19 23.76
N PRO A 179 1.36 2.45 22.89
CA PRO A 179 1.46 2.13 21.47
C PRO A 179 2.82 2.55 20.89
N GLY A 180 3.44 1.69 20.08
CA GLY A 180 4.79 1.83 19.54
C GLY A 180 5.92 1.40 20.47
N SER A 181 5.65 1.04 21.74
CA SER A 181 6.70 0.53 22.64
C SER A 181 7.22 -0.81 22.15
N THR A 182 8.53 -0.98 22.08
CA THR A 182 9.14 -2.25 21.65
C THR A 182 9.07 -3.32 22.75
N LEU A 183 8.62 -4.52 22.39
CA LEU A 183 8.77 -5.74 23.19
C LEU A 183 10.03 -6.52 22.79
N PHE A 184 10.32 -6.63 21.49
CA PHE A 184 11.43 -7.43 20.97
C PHE A 184 12.14 -6.74 19.82
N LYS A 185 13.48 -6.89 19.76
CA LYS A 185 14.31 -6.58 18.59
C LYS A 185 15.23 -7.74 18.29
N GLY A 186 15.31 -8.13 17.03
CA GLY A 186 16.14 -9.24 16.61
C GLY A 186 16.34 -9.32 15.11
N THR A 187 16.79 -10.49 14.68
CA THR A 187 17.00 -10.83 13.28
C THR A 187 16.24 -12.11 12.95
N LEU A 188 15.63 -12.15 11.77
CA LEU A 188 15.11 -13.34 11.13
C LEU A 188 16.15 -13.83 10.11
N ALA A 189 16.68 -15.03 10.31
CA ALA A 189 17.51 -15.72 9.34
C ALA A 189 17.15 -17.20 9.35
N ASP A 190 17.11 -17.84 8.17
CA ASP A 190 16.87 -19.28 8.03
C ASP A 190 15.62 -19.79 8.78
N GLY A 191 14.52 -19.01 8.75
CA GLY A 191 13.27 -19.35 9.43
C GLY A 191 13.31 -19.24 10.96
N SER A 192 14.38 -18.70 11.53
CA SER A 192 14.57 -18.54 12.96
C SER A 192 14.69 -17.06 13.35
N LEU A 193 13.91 -16.66 14.34
CA LEU A 193 14.05 -15.38 15.04
C LEU A 193 15.01 -15.54 16.21
N PHE A 194 15.96 -14.62 16.32
CA PHE A 194 16.85 -14.50 17.48
C PHE A 194 17.03 -13.03 17.84
N GLY A 195 17.04 -12.71 19.13
CA GLY A 195 17.19 -11.33 19.57
C GLY A 195 16.88 -11.13 21.03
N ASN A 196 16.58 -9.88 21.39
CA ASN A 196 16.37 -9.45 22.77
C ASN A 196 14.90 -9.10 23.01
N ALA A 197 14.29 -9.78 23.97
CA ALA A 197 13.01 -9.41 24.54
C ALA A 197 13.19 -8.42 25.72
N ARG A 198 12.18 -7.58 25.95
CA ARG A 198 12.16 -6.57 27.01
C ARG A 198 11.16 -6.95 28.09
N LEU A 199 11.66 -7.13 29.31
CA LEU A 199 10.83 -7.30 30.50
C LEU A 199 10.75 -5.98 31.27
N THR A 200 9.54 -5.45 31.41
CA THR A 200 9.29 -4.15 32.06
C THR A 200 8.82 -4.34 33.50
N SER A 201 9.37 -3.55 34.42
CA SER A 201 8.92 -3.44 35.81
C SER A 201 8.74 -1.97 36.17
N SER A 202 7.63 -1.63 36.84
CA SER A 202 7.42 -0.29 37.40
C SER A 202 8.51 0.11 38.40
N ARG A 203 9.12 -0.87 39.07
CA ARG A 203 10.09 -0.64 40.14
C ARG A 203 11.52 -0.67 39.66
N CYS A 204 11.83 -1.63 38.81
CA CYS A 204 13.21 -1.90 38.39
C CYS A 204 13.49 -1.47 36.94
N GLY A 205 12.55 -0.80 36.28
CA GLY A 205 12.67 -0.43 34.89
C GLY A 205 12.69 -1.64 33.95
N ILE A 206 13.27 -1.42 32.76
CA ILE A 206 13.33 -2.39 31.67
C ILE A 206 14.64 -3.19 31.76
N ILE A 207 14.54 -4.51 31.60
CA ILE A 207 15.68 -5.39 31.39
C ILE A 207 15.51 -6.14 30.06
N GLN A 208 16.62 -6.42 29.39
CA GLN A 208 16.66 -7.19 28.16
C GLN A 208 17.23 -8.58 28.40
N TYR A 209 16.75 -9.58 27.65
CA TYR A 209 17.24 -10.94 27.69
C TYR A 209 17.03 -11.62 26.34
N GLU A 210 17.91 -12.56 26.04
CA GLU A 210 17.92 -13.26 24.76
C GLU A 210 16.76 -14.25 24.66
N VAL A 211 16.11 -14.24 23.50
CA VAL A 211 15.09 -15.21 23.14
C VAL A 211 15.25 -15.62 21.68
N GLN A 212 14.83 -16.83 21.37
CA GLN A 212 14.83 -17.37 20.02
C GLN A 212 13.64 -18.28 19.73
N GLY A 213 13.29 -18.44 18.46
CA GLY A 213 12.20 -19.31 18.05
C GLY A 213 12.08 -19.44 16.54
N VAL A 214 11.36 -20.47 16.09
CA VAL A 214 11.03 -20.64 14.68
C VAL A 214 9.90 -19.67 14.31
N PHE A 215 10.01 -19.06 13.14
CA PHE A 215 9.02 -18.14 12.60
C PHE A 215 8.86 -18.38 11.10
N ASP A 216 7.64 -18.68 10.71
CA ASP A 216 7.23 -18.76 9.32
C ASP A 216 6.22 -17.62 9.05
N PRO A 217 6.59 -16.61 8.24
CA PRO A 217 5.74 -15.45 7.97
C PRO A 217 4.45 -15.80 7.24
N LEU A 218 4.35 -17.00 6.64
CA LEU A 218 3.15 -17.48 5.96
C LEU A 218 2.28 -18.35 6.85
N SER A 219 2.74 -18.67 8.06
CA SER A 219 2.03 -19.55 8.96
C SER A 219 0.90 -18.84 9.70
N LEU A 220 -0.24 -19.51 9.78
CA LEU A 220 -1.42 -19.07 10.54
C LEU A 220 -1.51 -19.73 11.92
N VAL A 221 -0.40 -20.26 12.44
CA VAL A 221 -0.35 -20.89 13.76
C VAL A 221 0.44 -20.02 14.73
N PRO A 222 0.22 -20.17 16.05
CA PRO A 222 1.00 -19.43 17.04
C PRO A 222 2.49 -19.75 16.94
N PHE A 223 3.34 -18.74 17.13
CA PHE A 223 4.79 -18.93 17.28
C PHE A 223 5.25 -18.57 18.69
N PHE A 224 6.46 -19.03 19.03
CA PHE A 224 7.03 -18.88 20.36
C PHE A 224 8.45 -18.35 20.28
N LEU A 225 8.78 -17.35 21.10
CA LEU A 225 10.15 -16.99 21.40
C LEU A 225 10.49 -17.46 22.82
N ARG A 226 11.55 -18.27 22.94
CA ARG A 226 11.97 -18.90 24.19
C ARG A 226 13.34 -18.41 24.61
N GLY A 227 13.52 -18.20 25.91
CA GLY A 227 14.78 -17.78 26.49
C GLY A 227 14.73 -17.77 28.01
N ALA A 228 15.89 -17.67 28.65
CA ALA A 228 15.95 -17.63 30.10
C ALA A 228 15.56 -16.23 30.58
N ALA A 229 14.39 -16.10 31.23
CA ALA A 229 13.88 -14.83 31.71
C ALA A 229 14.51 -14.45 33.07
N PRO A 230 15.02 -13.22 33.24
CA PRO A 230 15.64 -12.81 34.50
C PRO A 230 14.60 -12.61 35.59
N LYS A 231 14.86 -13.17 36.77
CA LYS A 231 14.11 -12.91 38.01
C LYS A 231 14.92 -11.92 38.84
N ARG A 232 14.29 -10.79 39.17
CA ARG A 232 14.93 -9.70 39.91
C ARG A 232 14.52 -9.66 41.36
N GLY A 233 15.51 -9.51 42.22
CA GLY A 233 15.39 -9.36 43.67
C GLY A 233 14.82 -8.01 44.07
N ARG A 234 14.67 -7.78 45.39
CA ARG A 234 14.17 -6.51 45.92
C ARG A 234 15.11 -5.32 45.69
N ASP A 235 16.37 -5.55 45.42
CA ASP A 235 17.36 -4.55 45.04
C ASP A 235 17.43 -4.31 43.53
N CYS A 236 16.56 -4.96 42.75
CA CYS A 236 16.53 -4.96 41.29
C CYS A 236 17.71 -5.68 40.60
N ASN A 237 18.58 -6.33 41.37
CA ASN A 237 19.62 -7.22 40.82
C ASN A 237 18.99 -8.51 40.31
N ILE A 238 19.63 -9.12 39.31
CA ILE A 238 19.22 -10.43 38.79
C ILE A 238 19.67 -11.48 39.80
N GLU A 239 18.71 -12.19 40.40
CA GLU A 239 18.99 -13.27 41.37
C GLU A 239 19.00 -14.65 40.72
N SER A 240 18.23 -14.82 39.65
CA SER A 240 18.15 -16.09 38.93
C SER A 240 17.61 -15.92 37.51
N TRP A 241 17.73 -16.97 36.71
CA TRP A 241 17.20 -17.07 35.35
C TRP A 241 16.19 -18.21 35.29
N SER A 242 15.03 -17.94 34.70
CA SER A 242 13.93 -18.90 34.58
C SER A 242 13.78 -19.31 33.13
N THR A 243 13.98 -20.59 32.81
CA THR A 243 13.65 -21.16 31.48
C THR A 243 12.19 -21.60 31.39
N THR A 244 11.45 -21.50 32.49
CA THR A 244 10.04 -21.83 32.61
C THR A 244 9.22 -20.58 32.95
N GLY A 245 7.94 -20.59 32.57
CA GLY A 245 6.98 -19.49 32.80
C GLY A 245 6.71 -18.61 31.59
N GLU A 246 5.76 -17.67 31.73
CA GLU A 246 5.28 -16.82 30.63
C GLU A 246 6.35 -15.89 30.06
N ASN A 247 7.22 -15.32 30.91
CA ASN A 247 8.32 -14.48 30.43
C ASN A 247 9.42 -15.30 29.74
N ALA A 248 9.53 -16.61 30.02
CA ALA A 248 10.49 -17.48 29.37
C ALA A 248 9.96 -18.06 28.04
N ASN A 249 8.65 -17.97 27.81
CA ASN A 249 7.94 -18.55 26.67
C ASN A 249 6.95 -17.52 26.10
N LEU A 250 7.47 -16.60 25.29
CA LEU A 250 6.67 -15.56 24.67
C LEU A 250 5.85 -16.15 23.52
N ARG A 251 4.58 -16.43 23.79
CA ARG A 251 3.62 -16.90 22.80
C ARG A 251 2.98 -15.74 22.05
N PHE A 252 2.89 -15.88 20.73
CA PHE A 252 2.21 -14.95 19.84
C PHE A 252 1.15 -15.70 19.05
N ASP A 253 -0.11 -15.37 19.25
CA ASP A 253 -1.24 -15.97 18.54
C ASP A 253 -1.66 -15.08 17.36
N PRO A 254 -2.03 -15.64 16.19
CA PRO A 254 -2.50 -14.84 15.05
C PRO A 254 -3.79 -14.08 15.41
N GLN A 255 -3.95 -12.87 14.86
CA GLN A 255 -5.20 -12.10 14.90
C GLN A 255 -6.17 -12.53 13.81
#